data_AF-A0A660RFW1-F1
#
_entry.id   AF-A0A660RFW1-F1
#
_cell.length_a   1.000
_cell.length_b   1.000
_cell.length_c   1.000
_cell.angle_alpha   90.00
_cell.angle_beta   90.00
_cell.angle_gamma   90.00
#
_symmetry.space_group_name_H-M   'P 1'
#
loop_
_entity.id
_entity.type
_entity.pdbx_description
1 polymer ?
#
loop_
_entity_poly.entity_id
_entity_poly.type
_entity_poly.pdbx_seq_one_letter_code
_entity_poly.pdbx_strand_id
1 'polypeptide(L)' 'MNVDFSKILSKAVEQVNELQHEASKMQEDFAAGKIDNVHEVLIAAEKADISLRLTTEIRNKIVEAYKEIMRMQI' A
#
# COMPACT_ATOMS: atom_id res chain seq x y z
N MET A 1 7.66 -23.45 -8.82
CA MET A 1 7.76 -21.99 -8.71
C MET A 1 6.43 -21.39 -8.19
N ASN A 2 5.97 -21.81 -6.99
CA ASN A 2 4.72 -21.33 -6.37
C ASN A 2 4.95 -20.36 -5.18
N VAL A 3 6.22 -20.11 -4.86
CA VAL A 3 6.69 -18.89 -4.18
C VAL A 3 6.65 -17.83 -5.31
N ASP A 4 5.83 -16.79 -5.29
CA ASP A 4 6.01 -15.65 -4.39
C ASP A 4 4.77 -14.72 -4.36
N PHE A 5 3.66 -15.08 -5.01
CA PHE A 5 2.62 -14.10 -5.34
C PHE A 5 1.70 -13.70 -4.19
N SER A 6 1.10 -14.68 -3.50
CA SER A 6 0.30 -14.42 -2.30
C SER A 6 1.13 -13.72 -1.21
N LYS A 7 2.44 -14.01 -1.18
CA LYS A 7 3.41 -13.38 -0.28
C LYS A 7 3.69 -11.91 -0.64
N ILE A 8 3.81 -11.60 -1.93
CA ILE A 8 3.96 -10.21 -2.42
C ILE A 8 2.70 -9.39 -2.14
N LEU A 9 1.50 -9.94 -2.42
CA LEU A 9 0.25 -9.25 -2.14
C LEU A 9 0.07 -9.01 -0.63
N SER A 10 0.33 -10.03 0.19
CA SER A 10 0.24 -9.90 1.65
C SER A 10 1.22 -8.84 2.17
N LYS A 11 2.46 -8.82 1.67
CA LYS A 11 3.44 -7.78 2.01
C LYS A 11 3.03 -6.39 1.57
N ALA A 12 2.44 -6.23 0.38
CA ALA A 12 1.96 -4.94 -0.09
C ALA A 12 0.82 -4.40 0.78
N VAL A 13 -0.11 -5.27 1.18
CA VAL A 13 -1.21 -4.93 2.11
C VAL A 13 -0.66 -4.57 3.49
N GLU A 14 0.30 -5.34 4.02
CA GLU A 14 0.98 -5.02 5.28
C GLU A 14 1.69 -3.66 5.22
N GLN A 15 2.43 -3.38 4.14
CA GLN A 15 3.10 -2.08 3.96
C GLN A 15 2.13 -0.91 3.90
N VAL A 16 1.00 -1.05 3.21
CA VAL A 16 -0.03 0.01 3.19
C VAL A 16 -0.62 0.23 4.58
N ASN A 17 -0.84 -0.84 5.33
CA ASN A 17 -1.35 -0.75 6.70
C ASN A 17 -0.36 -0.04 7.64
N GLU A 18 0.93 -0.37 7.53
CA GLU A 18 2.01 0.29 8.28
C GLU A 18 2.06 1.79 7.94
N LEU A 19 2.04 2.15 6.66
CA LEU A 19 2.08 3.55 6.23
C LEU A 19 0.85 4.35 6.69
N GLN A 20 -0.34 3.76 6.69
CA GLN A 20 -1.54 4.41 7.23
C GLN A 20 -1.44 4.64 8.74
N HIS A 21 -0.92 3.67 9.48
CA HIS A 21 -0.68 3.83 10.92
C HIS A 21 0.38 4.90 11.21
N GLU A 22 1.46 4.93 10.44
CA GLU A 22 2.53 5.91 10.57
C GLU A 22 2.02 7.33 10.28
N ALA A 23 1.26 7.50 9.18
CA ALA A 23 0.65 8.78 8.82
C ALA A 23 -0.35 9.26 9.89
N SER A 24 -1.20 8.37 10.41
CA SER A 24 -2.15 8.69 11.48
C SER A 24 -1.44 9.16 12.75
N LYS A 25 -0.37 8.45 13.13
CA LYS A 25 0.45 8.81 14.30
C LYS A 25 1.13 10.16 14.11
N MET A 26 1.72 10.41 12.94
CA MET A 26 2.31 11.71 12.62
C MET A 26 1.29 12.85 12.67
N GLN A 27 0.06 12.58 12.22
CA GLN A 27 -1.02 13.56 12.27
C GLN A 27 -1.45 13.88 13.70
N GLU A 28 -1.53 12.87 14.58
CA GLU A 28 -1.79 13.05 16.02
C GLU A 28 -0.66 13.81 16.72
N ASP A 29 0.60 13.41 16.48
CA ASP A 29 1.76 14.05 17.11
C ASP A 29 1.95 15.49 16.61
N PHE A 30 1.60 15.80 15.36
CA PHE A 30 1.53 17.18 14.84
C PHE A 30 0.43 17.99 15.52
N ALA A 31 -0.79 17.45 15.65
CA ALA A 31 -1.90 18.13 16.34
C ALA A 31 -1.60 18.35 17.84
N ALA A 32 -0.82 17.47 18.45
CA ALA A 32 -0.34 17.58 19.82
C ALA A 32 0.84 18.56 19.99
N GLY A 33 1.35 19.16 18.90
CA GLY A 33 2.48 20.08 18.92
C GLY A 33 3.83 19.42 19.21
N LYS A 34 3.94 18.10 19.03
CA LYS A 34 5.20 17.35 19.19
C LYS A 34 6.04 17.30 17.92
N ILE A 35 5.45 17.63 16.77
CA ILE A 35 6.10 17.68 15.46
C ILE A 35 5.94 19.10 14.93
N ASP A 36 7.03 19.85 14.84
CA ASP A 36 7.03 21.21 14.28
C ASP A 36 7.13 21.21 12.74
N ASN A 37 7.45 20.05 12.15
CA ASN A 37 7.77 19.94 10.74
C ASN A 37 6.59 19.37 9.93
N VAL A 38 5.70 20.26 9.47
CA VAL A 38 4.58 19.95 8.58
C VAL A 38 5.02 19.20 7.30
N HIS A 39 6.27 19.36 6.86
CA HIS A 39 6.78 18.67 5.68
C HIS A 39 6.89 17.15 5.88
N GLU A 40 7.18 16.67 7.09
CA GLU A 40 7.27 15.22 7.36
C GLU A 40 5.89 14.57 7.26
N VAL A 41 4.85 15.23 7.80
CA VAL A 41 3.45 14.78 7.69
C VAL A 41 3.02 14.70 6.22
N LEU A 42 3.35 15.72 5.43
CA LEU A 42 3.03 15.75 3.99
C LEU A 42 3.75 14.64 3.21
N ILE A 43 5.03 14.39 3.49
CA ILE A 43 5.80 13.30 2.85
C ILE A 43 5.21 11.94 3.22
N ALA A 44 4.79 11.75 4.47
CA ALA A 44 4.16 10.52 4.93
C ALA A 44 2.83 10.25 4.22
N ALA A 45 2.00 11.29 4.11
CA ALA A 45 0.74 11.21 3.38
C ALA A 45 0.95 10.87 1.89
N GLU A 46 1.93 11.50 1.23
CA GLU A 46 2.24 11.21 -0.17
C GLU A 46 2.75 9.77 -0.36
N LYS A 47 3.60 9.28 0.55
CA LYS A 47 4.05 7.89 0.54
C LYS A 47 2.89 6.91 0.67
N ALA A 48 1.94 7.21 1.57
CA ALA A 48 0.76 6.38 1.77
C ALA A 48 -0.11 6.33 0.50
N ASP A 49 -0.35 7.48 -0.16
CA ASP A 49 -1.13 7.56 -1.39
C ASP A 49 -0.47 6.76 -2.54
N ILE A 50 0.84 6.96 -2.77
CA ILE A 50 1.59 6.22 -3.80
C ILE A 50 1.52 4.72 -3.55
N SER A 51 1.64 4.29 -2.29
CA SER A 51 1.62 2.87 -1.92
C SER A 51 0.24 2.25 -2.10
N LEU A 52 -0.83 3.02 -1.85
CA LEU A 52 -2.20 2.59 -2.11
C LEU A 52 -2.46 2.42 -3.62
N ARG A 53 -1.98 3.36 -4.43
CA ARG A 53 -2.06 3.25 -5.90
C ARG A 53 -1.34 2.03 -6.41
N LEU A 54 -0.11 1.80 -5.93
CA LEU A 54 0.68 0.61 -6.29
C LEU A 54 -0.07 -0.68 -5.92
N THR A 55 -0.68 -0.74 -4.74
CA THR A 55 -1.46 -1.90 -4.30
C THR A 55 -2.67 -2.16 -5.19
N THR A 56 -3.33 -1.09 -5.64
CA THR A 56 -4.47 -1.18 -6.56
C THR A 56 -4.04 -1.71 -7.93
N GLU A 57 -2.90 -1.26 -8.44
CA GLU A 57 -2.33 -1.76 -9.71
C GLU A 57 -1.93 -3.23 -9.61
N ILE A 58 -1.29 -3.62 -8.51
CA ILE A 58 -0.99 -5.02 -8.22
C ILE A 58 -2.29 -5.82 -8.27
N ARG A 59 -3.32 -5.41 -7.51
CA ARG A 59 -4.65 -6.06 -7.47
C ARG A 59 -5.26 -6.21 -8.87
N ASN A 60 -5.21 -5.17 -9.70
CA ASN A 60 -5.74 -5.22 -11.06
C ASN A 60 -4.98 -6.26 -11.91
N LYS A 61 -3.64 -6.28 -11.82
CA LYS A 61 -2.81 -7.28 -12.50
C LYS A 61 -3.12 -8.71 -12.07
N ILE A 62 -3.48 -8.92 -10.80
CA ILE A 62 -3.94 -10.23 -10.28
C ILE A 62 -5.19 -10.68 -11.01
N VAL A 63 -6.20 -9.80 -11.08
CA VAL A 63 -7.49 -10.11 -11.69
C VAL A 63 -7.31 -10.39 -13.19
N GLU A 64 -6.44 -9.65 -13.87
CA GLU A 64 -6.09 -9.92 -15.27
C GLU A 64 -5.42 -11.29 -15.45
N ALA A 65 -4.40 -11.60 -14.66
CA ALA A 65 -3.69 -12.88 -14.74
C ALA A 65 -4.62 -14.08 -14.46
N TYR A 66 -5.51 -13.95 -13.48
CA TYR A 66 -6.54 -14.97 -13.21
C TYR A 66 -7.49 -15.15 -14.39
N LYS A 67 -7.98 -14.04 -14.97
CA LYS A 67 -8.86 -14.07 -16.16
C LYS A 67 -8.16 -14.72 -17.35
N GLU A 68 -6.87 -14.48 -17.56
CA GLU A 68 -6.11 -15.04 -18.66
C GLU A 68 -5.94 -16.56 -18.53
N ILE A 69 -5.63 -17.05 -17.31
CA ILE A 69 -5.57 -18.50 -17.03
C ILE A 69 -6.92 -19.16 -17.32
N MET A 70 -8.03 -18.54 -16.89
CA MET A 70 -9.38 -19.06 -17.14
C MET A 70 -9.73 -19.14 -18.64
N ARG A 71 -9.23 -18.21 -19.46
CA ARG A 71 -9.45 -18.24 -20.92
C ARG A 71 -8.63 -19.30 -21.63
N MET A 72 -7.48 -19.70 -21.09
CA MET A 72 -6.64 -20.76 -21.67
C MET A 72 -7.21 -22.17 -21.46
N GLN A 73 -8.15 -22.34 -20.50
CA GLN A 73 -8.72 -23.66 -20.15
C GLN A 73 -10.04 -23.98 -20.87
N ILE A 74 -10.54 -23.10 -21.74
CA ILE A 74 -11.76 -23.32 -22.56
C ILE A 74 -11.34 -23.64 -24.00
#